data_AF-A0A930N4E6-F1
#
_entry.id   AF-A0A930N4E6-F1
#
_cell.length_a   1.000
_cell.length_b   1.000
_cell.length_c   1.000
_cell.angle_alpha   90.00
_cell.angle_beta   90.00
_cell.angle_gamma   90.00
#
_symmetry.space_group_name_H-M   'P 1'
#
loop_
_entity.id
_entity.type
_entity.pdbx_description
1 polymer ?
#
loop_
_entity_poly.entity_id
_entity_poly.type
_entity_poly.pdbx_seq_one_letter_code
_entity_poly.pdbx_strand_id
1 'polypeptide(L)'
;MNNLYWNVYRSLERELLDIADTIHIDDEQLSTYSMRIANLLVRTVIEIESISKELYFREGGKWPLDEDSIKREEKSETEEGSGEDSSRNKNVQPHPYFDTNCLDFLENKWTLSERMVVISTPRLYLVKEPNMCFKPLKGASKRGKPSWKKAYQDVKHNRGQSLKKGTLDNVIHALGALFLLNLYYKDQRFDLYKDEEPRDFDEHLGSSIFTVKIHPFSGYINPGYTEDDAVDECVYLIRITDESKARIQYGLQRLNSTLQSPGLASALPPRINLTQDQFNRIDDFRQKIKELDTPSFPYVAIPGECMVISTDWIKDMLQGILDGIEYEVVTNKGQYKKHPM
;
A
#
# COMPACT_ATOMS: atom_id res chain seq x y z
N MET A 1 1.93 -8.16 -17.64
CA MET A 1 0.65 -8.77 -17.21
C MET A 1 -0.48 -8.04 -17.91
N ASN A 2 -1.43 -8.76 -18.50
CA ASN A 2 -2.59 -8.13 -19.14
C ASN A 2 -3.42 -7.39 -18.09
N ASN A 3 -3.78 -6.14 -18.39
CA ASN A 3 -4.50 -5.24 -17.50
C ASN A 3 -6.01 -5.58 -17.44
N LEU A 4 -6.34 -6.85 -17.19
CA LEU A 4 -7.70 -7.39 -17.32
C LEU A 4 -8.65 -6.72 -16.32
N TYR A 5 -8.29 -6.72 -15.04
CA TYR A 5 -9.14 -6.21 -13.96
C TYR A 5 -9.36 -4.70 -14.04
N TRP A 6 -8.35 -3.93 -14.45
CA TRP A 6 -8.47 -2.47 -14.53
C TRP A 6 -9.45 -2.02 -15.61
N ASN A 7 -9.45 -2.69 -16.76
CA ASN A 7 -10.37 -2.37 -17.84
C ASN A 7 -11.81 -2.63 -17.42
N VAL A 8 -12.06 -3.71 -16.67
CA VAL A 8 -13.36 -4.01 -16.09
C VAL A 8 -13.73 -2.97 -15.04
N TYR A 9 -12.83 -2.63 -14.12
CA TYR A 9 -13.04 -1.56 -13.14
C TYR A 9 -13.43 -0.24 -13.81
N ARG A 10 -12.68 0.22 -14.82
CA ARG A 10 -12.98 1.43 -15.59
C ARG A 10 -14.35 1.37 -16.28
N SER A 11 -14.79 0.19 -16.68
CA SER A 11 -16.13 0.00 -17.26
C SER A 11 -17.23 0.14 -16.21
N LEU A 12 -17.05 -0.45 -15.03
CA LEU A 12 -18.00 -0.34 -13.92
C LEU A 12 -18.05 1.08 -13.35
N GLU A 13 -16.90 1.75 -13.25
CA GLU A 13 -16.76 3.15 -12.87
C GLU A 13 -17.57 4.06 -13.81
N ARG A 14 -17.39 3.89 -15.12
CA ARG A 14 -18.15 4.65 -16.14
C ARG A 14 -19.67 4.46 -16.00
N GLU A 15 -20.11 3.27 -15.61
CA GLU A 15 -21.55 3.02 -15.42
C GLU A 15 -22.11 3.75 -14.19
N LEU A 16 -21.35 3.88 -13.10
CA LEU A 16 -21.75 4.71 -11.96
C LEU A 16 -21.80 6.19 -12.37
N LEU A 17 -20.83 6.66 -13.16
CA LEU A 17 -20.83 8.04 -13.64
C LEU A 17 -22.03 8.34 -14.54
N ASP A 18 -22.42 7.41 -15.41
CA ASP A 18 -23.64 7.57 -16.23
C ASP A 18 -24.92 7.66 -15.38
N ILE A 19 -24.97 6.94 -14.24
CA ILE A 19 -26.05 7.10 -13.26
C ILE A 19 -26.01 8.49 -12.60
N ALA A 20 -24.81 8.96 -12.24
CA ALA A 20 -24.60 10.29 -11.65
C ALA A 20 -24.92 11.45 -12.62
N ASP A 21 -24.74 11.22 -13.92
CA ASP A 21 -25.15 12.19 -14.96
C ASP A 21 -26.69 12.23 -15.13
N THR A 22 -27.39 11.18 -14.68
CA THR A 22 -28.86 11.09 -14.74
C THR A 22 -29.54 11.60 -13.46
N ILE A 23 -28.94 11.37 -12.30
CA ILE A 23 -29.52 11.66 -10.97
C ILE A 23 -28.53 12.52 -10.18
N HIS A 24 -29.01 13.58 -9.53
CA HIS A 24 -28.20 14.35 -8.59
C HIS A 24 -27.90 13.51 -7.33
N ILE A 25 -26.69 12.95 -7.26
CA ILE A 25 -26.24 12.13 -6.12
C ILE A 25 -25.58 13.04 -5.08
N ASP A 26 -26.29 13.29 -4.00
CA ASP A 26 -25.80 13.92 -2.77
C ASP A 26 -25.87 12.92 -1.59
N ASP A 27 -25.61 13.40 -0.38
CA ASP A 27 -25.63 12.58 0.84
C ASP A 27 -27.01 11.97 1.16
N GLU A 28 -28.11 12.58 0.70
CA GLU A 28 -29.48 12.10 0.95
C GLU A 28 -29.82 10.93 0.00
N GLN A 29 -29.25 10.96 -1.21
CA GLN A 29 -29.57 10.01 -2.28
C GLN A 29 -28.79 8.69 -2.17
N LEU A 30 -27.85 8.56 -1.23
CA LEU A 30 -27.03 7.35 -1.06
C LEU A 30 -27.83 6.06 -0.81
N SER A 31 -29.02 6.17 -0.21
CA SER A 31 -29.94 5.04 0.01
C SER A 31 -30.76 4.65 -1.23
N THR A 32 -30.69 5.44 -2.31
CA THR A 32 -31.39 5.16 -3.58
C THR A 32 -30.94 3.83 -4.15
N TYR A 33 -31.91 3.04 -4.60
CA TYR A 33 -31.69 1.73 -5.20
C TYR A 33 -32.51 1.57 -6.47
N SER A 34 -32.02 0.75 -7.38
CA SER A 34 -32.74 0.36 -8.59
C SER A 34 -32.22 -0.99 -9.08
N MET A 35 -32.91 -1.60 -10.04
CA MET A 35 -32.41 -2.84 -10.66
C MET A 35 -31.03 -2.62 -11.29
N ARG A 36 -30.80 -1.43 -11.88
CA ARG A 36 -29.52 -1.05 -12.47
C ARG A 36 -28.41 -0.96 -11.42
N ILE A 37 -28.66 -0.25 -10.31
CA ILE A 37 -27.70 -0.08 -9.20
C ILE A 37 -27.39 -1.44 -8.56
N ALA A 38 -28.40 -2.27 -8.31
CA ALA A 38 -28.20 -3.60 -7.74
C ALA A 38 -27.40 -4.53 -8.66
N ASN A 39 -27.62 -4.48 -9.98
CA ASN A 39 -26.82 -5.24 -10.95
C ASN A 39 -25.37 -4.74 -11.02
N LEU A 40 -25.15 -3.44 -10.87
CA LEU A 40 -23.81 -2.85 -10.81
C LEU A 40 -23.08 -3.31 -9.53
N LEU A 41 -23.76 -3.35 -8.38
CA LEU A 41 -23.22 -3.91 -7.14
C LEU A 41 -22.78 -5.37 -7.33
N VAL A 42 -23.66 -6.20 -7.89
CA VAL A 42 -23.38 -7.64 -8.09
C VAL A 42 -22.15 -7.85 -8.96
N ARG A 43 -22.05 -7.16 -10.10
CA ARG A 43 -20.87 -7.27 -10.98
C ARG A 43 -19.61 -6.76 -10.31
N THR A 44 -19.69 -5.64 -9.59
CA THR A 44 -18.53 -5.07 -8.87
C THR A 44 -17.99 -6.06 -7.84
N VAL A 45 -18.87 -6.68 -7.04
CA VAL A 45 -18.42 -7.62 -6.01
C VAL A 45 -17.87 -8.90 -6.62
N ILE A 46 -18.42 -9.40 -7.73
CA ILE A 46 -17.84 -10.55 -8.46
C ILE A 46 -16.38 -10.26 -8.89
N GLU A 47 -16.09 -9.03 -9.33
CA GLU A 47 -14.72 -8.63 -9.66
C GLU A 47 -13.82 -8.56 -8.43
N ILE A 48 -14.34 -8.09 -7.29
CA ILE A 48 -13.63 -8.14 -6.00
C ILE A 48 -13.31 -9.60 -5.63
N GLU A 49 -14.27 -10.53 -5.79
CA GLU A 49 -14.03 -11.96 -5.52
C GLU A 49 -12.90 -12.52 -6.40
N SER A 50 -12.89 -12.16 -7.68
CA SER A 50 -11.91 -12.65 -8.65
C SER A 50 -10.52 -12.09 -8.37
N ILE A 51 -10.37 -10.76 -8.24
CA ILE A 51 -9.07 -10.12 -8.02
C ILE A 51 -8.48 -10.46 -6.65
N SER A 52 -9.30 -10.62 -5.61
CA SER A 52 -8.81 -10.99 -4.27
C SER A 52 -8.23 -12.40 -4.24
N LYS A 53 -8.84 -13.36 -4.96
CA LYS A 53 -8.29 -14.72 -5.12
C LYS A 53 -6.98 -14.71 -5.90
N GLU A 54 -6.91 -13.94 -6.98
CA GLU A 54 -5.69 -13.80 -7.77
C GLU A 54 -4.54 -13.21 -6.93
N LEU A 55 -4.82 -12.12 -6.21
CA LEU A 55 -3.88 -11.50 -5.27
C LEU A 55 -3.44 -12.48 -4.18
N TYR A 56 -4.39 -13.24 -3.60
CA TYR A 56 -4.08 -14.24 -2.59
C TYR A 56 -3.05 -15.25 -3.10
N PHE A 57 -3.25 -15.85 -4.27
CA PHE A 57 -2.29 -16.81 -4.83
C PHE A 57 -0.97 -16.15 -5.22
N ARG A 58 -0.99 -14.95 -5.83
CA ARG A 58 0.21 -14.19 -6.17
C ARG A 58 1.08 -13.91 -4.95
N GLU A 59 0.46 -13.69 -3.80
CA GLU A 59 1.14 -13.34 -2.55
C GLU A 59 1.53 -14.56 -1.68
N GLY A 60 1.39 -15.77 -2.21
CA GLY A 60 1.82 -17.03 -1.58
C GLY A 60 0.71 -17.82 -0.89
N GLY A 61 -0.55 -17.44 -1.09
CA GLY A 61 -1.72 -18.17 -0.62
C GLY A 61 -1.77 -19.60 -1.18
N LYS A 62 -2.23 -20.54 -0.36
CA LYS A 62 -2.33 -21.96 -0.72
C LYS A 62 -3.77 -22.38 -0.94
N TRP A 63 -3.95 -23.43 -1.72
CA TRP A 63 -5.23 -24.12 -1.81
C TRP A 63 -5.64 -24.64 -0.42
N PRO A 64 -6.92 -24.47 -0.03
CA PRO A 64 -7.44 -25.12 1.16
C PRO A 64 -7.18 -26.62 1.12
N LEU A 65 -6.79 -27.17 2.27
CA LEU A 65 -6.65 -28.62 2.41
C LEU A 65 -8.04 -29.23 2.25
N ASP A 66 -8.12 -30.31 1.49
CA ASP A 66 -9.34 -31.08 1.36
C ASP A 66 -9.57 -31.86 2.67
N GLU A 67 -10.52 -31.41 3.48
CA GLU A 67 -10.89 -32.10 4.73
C GLU A 67 -11.33 -33.56 4.47
N ASP A 68 -11.82 -33.87 3.27
CA ASP A 68 -12.19 -35.24 2.87
C ASP A 68 -10.97 -36.10 2.53
N SER A 69 -9.81 -35.49 2.24
CA SER A 69 -8.53 -36.20 2.07
C SER A 69 -7.94 -36.58 3.43
N ILE A 70 -8.01 -35.69 4.42
CA ILE A 70 -7.51 -35.92 5.79
C ILE A 70 -8.31 -37.05 6.48
N LYS A 71 -9.63 -37.08 6.30
CA LYS A 71 -10.49 -38.13 6.85
C LYS A 71 -10.30 -39.51 6.20
N ARG A 72 -9.69 -39.61 5.01
CA ARG A 72 -9.40 -40.90 4.36
C ARG A 72 -8.13 -41.55 4.88
N GLU A 73 -7.13 -40.76 5.28
CA GLU A 73 -5.91 -41.27 5.92
C GLU A 73 -6.17 -41.71 7.37
N GLU A 74 -7.08 -41.04 8.09
CA GLU A 74 -7.47 -41.46 9.44
C GLU A 74 -8.45 -42.66 9.47
N LYS A 75 -9.20 -42.89 8.39
CA LYS A 75 -10.15 -44.02 8.29
C LYS A 75 -9.57 -45.31 7.72
N SER A 76 -8.34 -45.33 7.19
CA SER A 76 -7.71 -46.58 6.76
C SER A 76 -7.27 -47.50 7.91
N GLU A 77 -7.41 -47.07 9.18
CA GLU A 77 -7.10 -47.91 10.35
C GLU A 77 -8.34 -48.44 11.10
N THR A 78 -9.57 -48.06 10.74
CA THR A 78 -10.77 -48.60 11.41
C THR A 78 -11.99 -48.66 10.48
N GLU A 79 -12.49 -49.90 10.33
CA GLU A 79 -13.85 -50.33 9.96
C GLU A 79 -14.18 -50.55 8.46
N GLU A 80 -14.28 -51.85 8.14
CA GLU A 80 -15.08 -52.42 7.05
C GLU A 80 -16.59 -52.28 7.39
N GLY A 81 -17.41 -51.72 6.48
CA GLY A 81 -18.86 -51.77 6.66
C GLY A 81 -19.71 -50.85 5.77
N SER A 82 -20.15 -51.39 4.64
CA SER A 82 -21.41 -51.17 3.87
C SER A 82 -22.15 -49.82 3.87
N GLY A 83 -22.49 -49.34 2.66
CA GLY A 83 -23.82 -48.75 2.39
C GLY A 83 -23.87 -47.38 1.67
N GLU A 84 -24.11 -47.46 0.36
CA GLU A 84 -24.94 -46.59 -0.49
C GLU A 84 -24.61 -45.11 -0.79
N ASP A 85 -24.32 -44.93 -2.09
CA ASP A 85 -24.82 -43.93 -3.04
C ASP A 85 -24.98 -42.47 -2.61
N SER A 86 -23.95 -41.68 -2.94
CA SER A 86 -24.11 -40.26 -3.26
C SER A 86 -23.09 -39.89 -4.34
N SER A 87 -23.59 -39.85 -5.58
CA SER A 87 -22.91 -39.29 -6.75
C SER A 87 -22.78 -37.76 -6.63
N ARG A 88 -22.04 -37.29 -5.63
CA ARG A 88 -21.39 -35.97 -5.68
C ARG A 88 -20.04 -36.17 -6.35
N ASN A 89 -19.72 -35.32 -7.32
CA ASN A 89 -18.46 -35.34 -8.05
C ASN A 89 -17.30 -35.01 -7.07
N LYS A 90 -16.72 -36.04 -6.44
CA LYS A 90 -15.83 -35.98 -5.25
C LYS A 90 -14.37 -35.61 -5.54
N ASN A 91 -14.10 -34.92 -6.65
CA ASN A 91 -12.73 -34.61 -7.10
C ASN A 91 -12.51 -33.11 -7.41
N VAL A 92 -13.33 -32.20 -6.88
CA VAL A 92 -13.09 -30.76 -7.04
C VAL A 92 -12.33 -30.26 -5.81
N GLN A 93 -11.06 -29.90 -5.99
CA GLN A 93 -10.30 -29.24 -4.93
C GLN A 93 -11.08 -28.02 -4.42
N PRO A 94 -11.26 -27.87 -3.10
CA PRO A 94 -11.99 -26.73 -2.55
C PRO A 94 -11.27 -25.43 -2.90
N HIS A 95 -11.98 -24.48 -3.52
CA HIS A 95 -11.43 -23.14 -3.77
C HIS A 95 -11.50 -22.29 -2.50
N PRO A 96 -10.51 -21.41 -2.24
CA PRO A 96 -10.55 -20.52 -1.10
C PRO A 96 -11.73 -19.54 -1.21
N TYR A 97 -12.36 -19.25 -0.08
CA TYR A 97 -13.35 -18.19 -0.01
C TYR A 97 -12.68 -16.83 -0.15
N PHE A 98 -13.24 -15.97 -1.00
CA PHE A 98 -12.64 -14.66 -1.30
C PHE A 98 -12.55 -13.78 -0.05
N ASP A 99 -13.47 -13.94 0.89
CA ASP A 99 -13.50 -13.12 2.09
C ASP A 99 -12.67 -13.70 3.24
N THR A 100 -13.06 -14.85 3.77
CA THR A 100 -12.47 -15.39 5.00
C THR A 100 -11.13 -16.06 4.79
N ASN A 101 -10.74 -16.33 3.54
CA ASN A 101 -9.39 -16.82 3.23
C ASN A 101 -8.58 -15.75 2.51
N CYS A 102 -9.06 -15.25 1.38
CA CYS A 102 -8.26 -14.38 0.52
C CYS A 102 -8.10 -12.98 1.12
N LEU A 103 -9.20 -12.27 1.41
CA LEU A 103 -9.13 -10.93 1.99
C LEU A 103 -8.57 -10.94 3.42
N ASP A 104 -8.78 -12.01 4.20
CA ASP A 104 -8.15 -12.16 5.52
C ASP A 104 -6.62 -12.28 5.43
N PHE A 105 -6.12 -13.10 4.51
CA PHE A 105 -4.68 -13.21 4.24
C PHE A 105 -4.08 -11.86 3.81
N LEU A 106 -4.74 -11.16 2.88
CA LEU A 106 -4.29 -9.87 2.39
C LEU A 106 -4.38 -8.78 3.47
N GLU A 107 -5.38 -8.82 4.34
CA GLU A 107 -5.52 -7.95 5.50
C GLU A 107 -4.32 -8.11 6.44
N ASN A 108 -3.97 -9.35 6.80
CA ASN A 108 -2.83 -9.62 7.67
C ASN A 108 -1.50 -9.20 7.05
N LYS A 109 -1.41 -9.21 5.71
CA LYS A 109 -0.19 -8.86 4.98
C LYS A 109 -0.02 -7.35 4.81
N TRP A 110 -1.10 -6.62 4.52
CA TRP A 110 -1.05 -5.23 4.07
C TRP A 110 -1.90 -4.26 4.90
N THR A 111 -2.65 -4.74 5.89
CA THR A 111 -3.53 -3.92 6.74
C THR A 111 -4.51 -3.09 5.91
N LEU A 112 -5.17 -3.74 4.95
CA LEU A 112 -6.03 -3.09 3.95
C LEU A 112 -7.24 -2.37 4.56
N SER A 113 -7.69 -2.77 5.75
CA SER A 113 -8.83 -2.19 6.44
C SER A 113 -8.63 -0.74 6.87
N GLU A 114 -7.38 -0.29 6.97
CA GLU A 114 -7.04 1.08 7.34
C GLU A 114 -6.92 2.02 6.13
N ARG A 115 -6.76 1.47 4.93
CA ARG A 115 -6.56 2.25 3.70
C ARG A 115 -7.79 3.08 3.36
N MET A 116 -7.57 4.36 3.10
CA MET A 116 -8.61 5.32 2.77
C MET A 116 -8.68 5.60 1.27
N VAL A 117 -9.89 5.79 0.79
CA VAL A 117 -10.20 6.31 -0.54
C VAL A 117 -11.00 7.58 -0.39
N VAL A 118 -10.72 8.55 -1.26
CA VAL A 118 -11.43 9.83 -1.31
C VAL A 118 -12.20 9.92 -2.61
N ILE A 119 -13.44 10.40 -2.57
CA ILE A 119 -14.21 10.75 -3.75
C ILE A 119 -13.80 12.16 -4.18
N SER A 120 -13.20 12.28 -5.36
CA SER A 120 -12.70 13.55 -5.91
C SER A 120 -13.52 14.07 -7.09
N THR A 121 -14.46 13.25 -7.61
CA THR A 121 -15.20 13.58 -8.82
C THR A 121 -16.28 14.65 -8.59
N PRO A 122 -16.40 15.65 -9.47
CA PRO A 122 -17.42 16.69 -9.34
C PRO A 122 -18.83 16.20 -9.69
N ARG A 123 -18.99 14.94 -10.12
CA ARG A 123 -20.30 14.34 -10.44
C ARG A 123 -21.02 13.79 -9.22
N LEU A 124 -20.32 13.60 -8.10
CA LEU A 124 -20.89 13.16 -6.83
C LEU A 124 -20.83 14.34 -5.85
N TYR A 125 -21.99 14.86 -5.48
CA TYR A 125 -22.14 16.09 -4.68
C TYR A 125 -22.24 15.78 -3.19
N LEU A 126 -21.33 14.92 -2.71
CA LEU A 126 -21.26 14.53 -1.30
C LEU A 126 -20.53 15.62 -0.52
N VAL A 127 -21.05 15.95 0.66
CA VAL A 127 -20.53 17.05 1.50
C VAL A 127 -20.12 16.53 2.87
N LYS A 128 -20.71 15.42 3.33
CA LYS A 128 -20.35 14.80 4.60
C LYS A 128 -19.02 14.05 4.45
N GLU A 129 -18.06 14.41 5.30
CA GLU A 129 -16.74 13.79 5.37
C GLU A 129 -16.73 12.25 5.35
N PRO A 130 -17.56 11.52 6.14
CA PRO A 130 -17.58 10.04 6.09
C PRO A 130 -18.08 9.45 4.77
N ASN A 131 -18.78 10.23 3.94
CA ASN A 131 -19.26 9.80 2.62
C ASN A 131 -18.26 10.18 1.52
N MET A 132 -17.43 11.20 1.74
CA MET A 132 -16.36 11.61 0.83
C MET A 132 -15.09 10.81 1.04
N CYS A 133 -14.77 10.45 2.28
CA CYS A 133 -13.52 9.80 2.66
C CYS A 133 -13.82 8.59 3.54
N PHE A 134 -13.51 7.38 3.05
CA PHE A 134 -13.91 6.15 3.72
C PHE A 134 -12.91 5.01 3.52
N LYS A 135 -13.04 3.98 4.37
CA LYS A 135 -12.22 2.76 4.37
C LYS A 135 -12.99 1.60 3.72
N PRO A 136 -12.89 1.39 2.40
CA PRO A 136 -13.79 0.49 1.67
C PRO A 136 -13.64 -0.99 2.05
N LEU A 137 -12.44 -1.39 2.49
CA LEU A 137 -12.10 -2.76 2.89
C LEU A 137 -12.23 -2.98 4.41
N LYS A 138 -12.69 -1.99 5.17
CA LYS A 138 -12.85 -2.09 6.62
C LYS A 138 -13.75 -3.26 7.01
N GLY A 139 -13.16 -4.29 7.61
CA GLY A 139 -13.86 -5.49 8.03
C GLY A 139 -14.28 -6.44 6.89
N ALA A 140 -13.69 -6.32 5.69
CA ALA A 140 -14.01 -7.18 4.55
C ALA A 140 -13.61 -8.65 4.70
N SER A 141 -12.59 -8.92 5.54
CA SER A 141 -12.23 -10.28 5.98
C SER A 141 -13.29 -10.94 6.86
N LYS A 142 -14.18 -10.16 7.48
CA LYS A 142 -15.20 -10.67 8.39
C LYS A 142 -16.45 -11.09 7.61
N ARG A 143 -17.08 -12.19 8.04
CA ARG A 143 -18.32 -12.67 7.42
C ARG A 143 -19.45 -11.64 7.60
N GLY A 144 -20.18 -11.35 6.52
CA GLY A 144 -21.31 -10.41 6.55
C GLY A 144 -20.95 -8.93 6.76
N LYS A 145 -19.66 -8.57 6.70
CA LYS A 145 -19.17 -7.19 6.66
C LYS A 145 -18.21 -7.03 5.47
N PRO A 146 -18.03 -5.81 4.95
CA PRO A 146 -18.82 -4.58 5.20
C PRO A 146 -20.24 -4.65 4.58
N SER A 147 -20.99 -3.54 4.67
CA SER A 147 -22.37 -3.42 4.20
C SER A 147 -22.55 -3.89 2.75
N TRP A 148 -21.66 -3.47 1.85
CA TRP A 148 -21.73 -3.82 0.43
C TRP A 148 -21.64 -5.32 0.18
N LYS A 149 -20.85 -6.05 0.99
CA LYS A 149 -20.70 -7.49 0.87
C LYS A 149 -21.95 -8.23 1.33
N LYS A 150 -22.56 -7.78 2.43
CA LYS A 150 -23.84 -8.31 2.91
C LYS A 150 -24.95 -8.05 1.89
N ALA A 151 -25.04 -6.82 1.38
CA ALA A 151 -26.00 -6.44 0.36
C ALA A 151 -25.87 -7.28 -0.91
N TYR A 152 -24.64 -7.52 -1.37
CA TYR A 152 -24.38 -8.42 -2.50
C TYR A 152 -24.92 -9.83 -2.26
N GLN A 153 -24.62 -10.46 -1.14
CA GLN A 153 -25.10 -11.81 -0.83
C GLN A 153 -26.64 -11.86 -0.80
N ASP A 154 -27.26 -10.88 -0.16
CA ASP A 154 -28.72 -10.78 -0.06
C ASP A 154 -29.38 -10.60 -1.45
N VAL A 155 -28.83 -9.73 -2.30
CA VAL A 155 -29.33 -9.50 -3.67
C VAL A 155 -29.09 -10.71 -4.57
N LYS A 156 -27.95 -11.39 -4.42
CA LYS A 156 -27.59 -12.59 -5.20
C LYS A 156 -28.53 -13.76 -4.91
N HIS A 157 -28.86 -14.00 -3.64
CA HIS A 157 -29.68 -15.15 -3.23
C HIS A 157 -31.19 -14.86 -3.24
N ASN A 158 -31.62 -13.63 -2.96
CA ASN A 158 -33.03 -13.27 -2.90
C ASN A 158 -33.28 -11.84 -3.42
N ARG A 159 -33.08 -11.67 -4.73
CA ARG A 159 -33.20 -10.38 -5.41
C ARG A 159 -34.55 -9.70 -5.20
N GLY A 160 -35.65 -10.46 -5.28
CA GLY A 160 -37.00 -9.92 -5.20
C GLY A 160 -37.29 -9.18 -3.89
N GLN A 161 -36.79 -9.70 -2.76
CA GLN A 161 -37.00 -9.09 -1.44
C GLN A 161 -35.84 -8.17 -1.02
N SER A 162 -34.66 -8.33 -1.62
CA SER A 162 -33.43 -7.63 -1.23
C SER A 162 -33.01 -6.51 -2.16
N LEU A 163 -33.79 -6.18 -3.21
CA LEU A 163 -33.44 -5.11 -4.16
C LEU A 163 -33.09 -3.78 -3.46
N LYS A 164 -33.82 -3.44 -2.39
CA LYS A 164 -33.59 -2.24 -1.57
C LYS A 164 -32.21 -2.15 -0.89
N LYS A 165 -31.44 -3.25 -0.87
CA LYS A 165 -30.07 -3.29 -0.35
C LYS A 165 -29.04 -2.95 -1.42
N GLY A 166 -29.39 -3.04 -2.71
CA GLY A 166 -28.53 -2.63 -3.83
C GLY A 166 -28.55 -1.11 -4.01
N THR A 167 -28.05 -0.39 -3.02
CA THR A 167 -28.05 1.08 -2.94
C THR A 167 -26.81 1.70 -3.58
N LEU A 168 -26.87 2.99 -3.91
CA LEU A 168 -25.71 3.76 -4.38
C LEU A 168 -24.55 3.72 -3.38
N ASP A 169 -24.85 3.85 -2.08
CA ASP A 169 -23.88 3.72 -1.00
C ASP A 169 -23.05 2.43 -1.12
N ASN A 170 -23.73 1.28 -1.24
CA ASN A 170 -23.07 -0.01 -1.33
C ASN A 170 -22.27 -0.16 -2.63
N VAL A 171 -22.74 0.41 -3.74
CA VAL A 171 -22.01 0.41 -5.02
C VAL A 171 -20.74 1.25 -4.93
N ILE A 172 -20.83 2.48 -4.40
CA ILE A 172 -19.69 3.39 -4.24
C ILE A 172 -18.61 2.74 -3.36
N HIS A 173 -19.01 2.15 -2.23
CA HIS A 173 -18.07 1.48 -1.33
C HIS A 173 -17.45 0.23 -1.97
N ALA A 174 -18.22 -0.58 -2.70
CA ALA A 174 -17.68 -1.73 -3.43
C ALA A 174 -16.72 -1.30 -4.55
N LEU A 175 -17.04 -0.24 -5.29
CA LEU A 175 -16.14 0.30 -6.33
C LEU A 175 -14.86 0.85 -5.73
N GLY A 176 -14.92 1.53 -4.58
CA GLY A 176 -13.74 1.95 -3.83
C GLY A 176 -12.87 0.76 -3.39
N ALA A 177 -13.50 -0.35 -2.95
CA ALA A 177 -12.77 -1.58 -2.61
C ALA A 177 -12.09 -2.19 -3.84
N LEU A 178 -12.81 -2.27 -4.97
CA LEU A 178 -12.27 -2.78 -6.23
C LEU A 178 -11.13 -1.90 -6.76
N PHE A 179 -11.25 -0.57 -6.64
CA PHE A 179 -10.21 0.38 -6.99
C PHE A 179 -8.93 0.11 -6.21
N LEU A 180 -9.02 0.04 -4.87
CA LEU A 180 -7.85 -0.27 -4.03
C LEU A 180 -7.20 -1.60 -4.42
N LEU A 181 -7.98 -2.69 -4.54
CA LEU A 181 -7.43 -3.98 -4.90
C LEU A 181 -6.73 -3.97 -6.27
N ASN A 182 -7.24 -3.18 -7.22
CA ASN A 182 -6.57 -2.99 -8.51
C ASN A 182 -5.23 -2.27 -8.37
N LEU A 183 -5.10 -1.27 -7.50
CA LEU A 183 -3.82 -0.59 -7.25
C LEU A 183 -2.78 -1.57 -6.68
N TYR A 184 -3.17 -2.38 -5.68
CA TYR A 184 -2.32 -3.44 -5.13
C TYR A 184 -1.98 -4.54 -6.14
N TYR A 185 -2.90 -4.86 -7.05
CA TYR A 185 -2.64 -5.82 -8.12
C TYR A 185 -1.67 -5.27 -9.17
N LYS A 186 -1.80 -4.00 -9.56
CA LYS A 186 -0.87 -3.36 -10.47
C LYS A 186 0.52 -3.22 -9.85
N ASP A 187 0.57 -2.89 -8.55
CA ASP A 187 1.80 -2.67 -7.79
C ASP A 187 2.80 -1.75 -8.52
N GLN A 188 2.25 -0.67 -9.12
CA GLN A 188 3.02 0.26 -9.92
C GLN A 188 3.99 1.07 -9.04
N ARG A 189 5.19 1.29 -9.58
CA ARG A 189 6.18 2.22 -9.03
C ARG A 189 6.32 3.40 -9.97
N PHE A 190 6.57 4.57 -9.41
CA PHE A 190 6.76 5.80 -10.17
C PHE A 190 8.06 6.45 -9.73
N ASP A 191 8.99 6.61 -10.66
CA ASP A 191 10.25 7.29 -10.40
C ASP A 191 10.01 8.81 -10.38
N LEU A 192 10.39 9.46 -9.27
CA LEU A 192 10.31 10.91 -9.11
C LEU A 192 11.66 11.60 -9.35
N TYR A 193 12.73 10.82 -9.51
CA TYR A 193 14.10 11.31 -9.63
C TYR A 193 14.41 12.28 -8.47
N LYS A 194 14.72 13.54 -8.74
CA LYS A 194 15.11 14.53 -7.72
C LYS A 194 13.94 15.25 -7.06
N ASP A 195 12.70 14.94 -7.43
CA ASP A 195 11.53 15.60 -6.88
C ASP A 195 11.13 14.98 -5.52
N GLU A 196 11.45 15.68 -4.44
CA GLU A 196 11.17 15.27 -3.05
C GLU A 196 9.69 15.44 -2.66
N GLU A 197 9.00 16.38 -3.31
CA GLU A 197 7.62 16.79 -3.02
C GLU A 197 6.85 16.98 -4.32
N PRO A 198 6.46 15.89 -5.01
CA PRO A 198 5.83 15.97 -6.32
C PRO A 198 4.43 16.56 -6.22
N ARG A 199 4.33 17.88 -6.36
CA ARG A 199 3.05 18.62 -6.24
C ARG A 199 2.02 18.22 -7.30
N ASP A 200 2.49 17.70 -8.43
CA ASP A 200 1.68 17.34 -9.58
C ASP A 200 1.48 15.82 -9.71
N PHE A 201 1.76 15.04 -8.64
CA PHE A 201 1.53 13.61 -8.69
C PHE A 201 0.03 13.31 -8.80
N ASP A 202 -0.37 12.50 -9.81
CA ASP A 202 -1.77 12.16 -10.02
C ASP A 202 -2.26 11.15 -8.98
N GLU A 203 -2.87 11.66 -7.91
CA GLU A 203 -3.51 10.86 -6.85
C GLU A 203 -4.72 10.05 -7.34
N HIS A 204 -5.26 10.34 -8.53
CA HIS A 204 -6.34 9.55 -9.11
C HIS A 204 -5.85 8.21 -9.61
N LEU A 205 -4.57 8.10 -9.99
CA LEU A 205 -3.96 6.90 -10.55
C LEU A 205 -4.81 6.30 -11.70
N GLY A 206 -5.41 7.20 -12.47
CA GLY A 206 -6.33 6.89 -13.57
C GLY A 206 -7.77 6.52 -13.19
N SER A 207 -8.23 6.70 -11.95
CA SER A 207 -9.67 6.69 -11.63
C SER A 207 -10.31 8.03 -12.02
N SER A 208 -11.60 7.99 -12.36
CA SER A 208 -12.40 9.20 -12.64
C SER A 208 -13.31 9.57 -11.46
N ILE A 209 -13.36 8.73 -10.42
CA ILE A 209 -14.19 8.89 -9.23
C ILE A 209 -13.34 9.14 -7.98
N PHE A 210 -12.25 8.40 -7.84
CA PHE A 210 -11.52 8.26 -6.59
C PHE A 210 -10.08 8.78 -6.68
N THR A 211 -9.58 9.25 -5.55
CA THR A 211 -8.15 9.45 -5.26
C THR A 211 -7.74 8.67 -4.02
N VAL A 212 -6.43 8.58 -3.78
CA VAL A 212 -5.86 7.93 -2.61
C VAL A 212 -4.93 8.86 -1.84
N LYS A 213 -4.81 8.63 -0.53
CA LYS A 213 -3.81 9.34 0.28
C LYS A 213 -2.40 8.80 0.02
N ILE A 214 -1.43 9.70 -0.04
CA ILE A 214 -0.01 9.39 -0.24
C ILE A 214 0.77 9.97 0.94
N HIS A 215 1.63 9.16 1.55
CA HIS A 215 2.46 9.63 2.67
C HIS A 215 3.86 10.06 2.19
N PRO A 216 4.35 11.26 2.56
CA PRO A 216 5.67 11.73 2.19
C PRO A 216 6.76 11.21 3.16
N PHE A 217 7.34 10.03 2.89
CA PHE A 217 8.56 9.56 3.56
C PHE A 217 9.85 10.06 2.89
N SER A 218 9.77 10.99 1.94
CA SER A 218 10.93 11.44 1.16
C SER A 218 12.09 11.89 2.05
N GLY A 219 11.83 12.55 3.18
CA GLY A 219 12.87 12.97 4.13
C GLY A 219 13.54 11.86 4.97
N TYR A 220 13.09 10.60 4.92
CA TYR A 220 13.55 9.52 5.82
C TYR A 220 14.42 8.47 5.11
N ILE A 221 15.58 8.16 5.69
CA ILE A 221 16.54 7.18 5.15
C ILE A 221 16.26 5.78 5.69
N ASN A 222 15.95 5.72 6.98
CA ASN A 222 15.39 4.54 7.64
C ASN A 222 13.98 4.90 8.07
N PRO A 223 12.96 4.56 7.25
CA PRO A 223 11.62 5.04 7.53
C PRO A 223 11.01 4.24 8.69
N GLY A 224 10.48 5.00 9.64
CA GLY A 224 9.65 4.57 10.74
C GLY A 224 8.65 5.69 11.00
N TYR A 225 7.51 5.36 11.60
CA TYR A 225 6.44 6.33 11.83
C TYR A 225 5.77 6.13 13.18
N THR A 226 5.14 7.18 13.67
CA THR A 226 4.34 7.20 14.91
C THR A 226 2.85 7.06 14.58
N GLU A 227 2.00 6.88 15.60
CA GLU A 227 0.55 6.77 15.36
C GLU A 227 -0.07 8.02 14.72
N ASP A 228 0.53 9.18 14.94
CA ASP A 228 0.00 10.47 14.50
C ASP A 228 0.23 10.76 13.01
N ASP A 229 1.07 9.96 12.33
CA ASP A 229 1.48 10.22 10.95
C ASP A 229 0.44 9.76 9.89
N ALA A 230 -0.67 9.14 10.33
CA ALA A 230 -1.74 8.65 9.44
C ALA A 230 -1.28 7.77 8.25
N VAL A 231 -0.08 7.17 8.36
CA VAL A 231 0.53 6.31 7.33
C VAL A 231 -0.36 5.12 6.98
N ASP A 232 -1.05 4.57 7.97
CA ASP A 232 -1.94 3.41 7.79
C ASP A 232 -3.13 3.74 6.89
N GLU A 233 -3.47 5.02 6.71
CA GLU A 233 -4.52 5.45 5.79
C GLU A 233 -4.04 5.56 4.34
N CYS A 234 -2.73 5.68 4.12
CA CYS A 234 -2.13 5.96 2.83
C CYS A 234 -1.93 4.69 2.01
N VAL A 235 -2.28 4.77 0.72
CA VAL A 235 -2.14 3.66 -0.23
C VAL A 235 -0.77 3.63 -0.88
N TYR A 236 -0.15 4.80 -1.03
CA TYR A 236 1.19 4.96 -1.59
C TYR A 236 2.09 5.74 -0.64
N LEU A 237 3.39 5.54 -0.79
CA LEU A 237 4.43 6.19 -0.02
C LEU A 237 5.44 6.81 -1.00
N ILE A 238 5.80 8.06 -0.79
CA ILE A 238 6.96 8.66 -1.44
C ILE A 238 8.17 8.33 -0.58
N ARG A 239 9.21 7.73 -1.14
CA ARG A 239 10.43 7.35 -0.41
C ARG A 239 11.67 7.54 -1.28
N ILE A 240 12.84 7.54 -0.67
CA ILE A 240 14.10 7.37 -1.42
C ILE A 240 14.19 5.98 -2.05
N THR A 241 14.80 5.90 -3.22
CA THR A 241 15.00 4.63 -3.93
C THR A 241 15.93 3.70 -3.14
N ASP A 242 15.74 2.39 -3.28
CA ASP A 242 16.59 1.39 -2.64
C ASP A 242 18.07 1.54 -3.06
N GLU A 243 18.33 1.98 -4.31
CA GLU A 243 19.67 2.31 -4.80
C GLU A 243 20.28 3.54 -4.12
N SER A 244 19.49 4.61 -3.93
CA SER A 244 19.92 5.79 -3.19
C SER A 244 20.25 5.44 -1.74
N LYS A 245 19.42 4.61 -1.10
CA LYS A 245 19.68 4.10 0.25
C LYS A 245 21.00 3.33 0.35
N ALA A 246 21.27 2.44 -0.60
CA ALA A 246 22.53 1.70 -0.65
C ALA A 246 23.74 2.63 -0.87
N ARG A 247 23.62 3.64 -1.74
CA ARG A 247 24.66 4.65 -1.97
C ARG A 247 24.95 5.48 -0.72
N ILE A 248 23.92 5.91 0.01
CA ILE A 248 24.05 6.61 1.28
C ILE A 248 24.82 5.75 2.29
N GLN A 249 24.41 4.49 2.47
CA GLN A 249 25.06 3.56 3.40
C GLN A 249 26.53 3.35 3.05
N TYR A 250 26.84 3.09 1.78
CA TYR A 250 28.21 2.90 1.31
C TYR A 250 29.05 4.18 1.49
N GLY A 251 28.51 5.35 1.13
CA GLY A 251 29.19 6.63 1.27
C GLY A 251 29.54 6.96 2.71
N LEU A 252 28.59 6.77 3.64
CA LEU A 252 28.81 6.96 5.07
C LEU A 252 29.84 5.98 5.65
N GLN A 253 29.78 4.71 5.26
CA GLN A 253 30.75 3.71 5.70
C GLN A 253 32.17 4.05 5.23
N ARG A 254 32.32 4.48 3.97
CA ARG A 254 33.60 4.90 3.40
C ARG A 254 34.15 6.15 4.07
N LEU A 255 33.29 7.13 4.37
CA LEU A 255 33.68 8.34 5.09
C LEU A 255 34.17 7.99 6.50
N ASN A 256 33.42 7.18 7.24
CA ASN A 256 33.79 6.76 8.59
C ASN A 256 35.11 5.96 8.60
N SER A 257 35.31 5.01 7.69
CA SER A 257 36.55 4.24 7.61
C SER A 257 37.77 5.10 7.28
N THR A 258 37.59 6.11 6.42
CA THR A 258 38.66 7.08 6.10
C THR A 258 39.05 7.90 7.33
N LEU A 259 38.06 8.38 8.10
CA LEU A 259 38.27 9.18 9.31
C LEU A 259 38.88 8.38 10.48
N GLN A 260 38.61 7.08 10.57
CA GLN A 260 39.14 6.19 11.61
C GLN A 260 40.55 5.65 11.34
N SER A 261 41.17 6.02 10.22
CA SER A 261 42.52 5.53 9.89
C SER A 261 43.57 6.05 10.90
N PRO A 262 44.60 5.24 11.26
CA PRO A 262 45.50 5.51 12.39
C PRO A 262 46.26 6.84 12.35
N GLY A 263 46.46 7.43 11.16
CA GLY A 263 47.12 8.73 10.98
C GLY A 263 46.19 9.94 11.09
N LEU A 264 44.88 9.77 10.93
CA LEU A 264 43.87 10.84 10.90
C LEU A 264 43.10 10.95 12.22
N ALA A 265 42.86 9.82 12.88
CA ALA A 265 42.15 9.76 14.16
C ALA A 265 42.85 10.55 15.29
N SER A 266 44.17 10.74 15.21
CA SER A 266 44.97 11.49 16.18
C SER A 266 45.10 12.99 15.88
N ALA A 267 44.75 13.41 14.66
CA ALA A 267 44.94 14.78 14.19
C ALA A 267 43.61 15.54 13.98
N LEU A 268 42.49 14.82 13.84
CA LEU A 268 41.16 15.41 13.85
C LEU A 268 40.74 15.78 15.29
N PRO A 269 40.12 16.95 15.53
CA PRO A 269 39.54 17.26 16.84
C PRO A 269 38.45 16.22 17.21
N PRO A 270 38.20 15.96 18.51
CA PRO A 270 37.40 14.83 19.00
C PRO A 270 35.87 14.93 18.75
N ARG A 271 35.40 15.44 17.60
CA ARG A 271 33.97 15.77 17.39
C ARG A 271 33.33 15.36 16.07
N ILE A 272 34.02 14.69 15.15
CA ILE A 272 33.36 14.16 13.94
C ILE A 272 33.11 12.66 14.13
N ASN A 273 32.14 12.34 15.00
CA ASN A 273 31.68 10.97 15.19
C ASN A 273 30.48 10.74 14.26
N LEU A 274 30.74 10.46 12.98
CA LEU A 274 29.73 10.24 11.94
C LEU A 274 29.32 8.77 11.95
N THR A 275 28.52 8.38 12.96
CA THR A 275 27.93 7.04 12.98
C THR A 275 26.70 7.01 12.09
N GLN A 276 26.43 5.84 11.49
CA GLN A 276 25.27 5.63 10.61
C GLN A 276 23.95 6.04 11.28
N ASP A 277 23.86 5.85 12.59
CA ASP A 277 22.68 6.11 13.41
C ASP A 277 22.34 7.61 13.57
N GLN A 278 23.26 8.51 13.20
CA GLN A 278 23.02 9.96 13.21
C GLN A 278 22.31 10.48 11.96
N PHE A 279 22.24 9.68 10.90
CA PHE A 279 21.72 10.08 9.60
C PHE A 279 20.45 9.31 9.27
N ASN A 280 19.40 9.56 10.06
CA ASN A 280 18.10 8.92 9.86
C ASN A 280 17.22 9.73 8.90
N ARG A 281 17.49 11.03 8.76
CA ARG A 281 16.81 11.94 7.85
C ARG A 281 17.78 12.61 6.88
N ILE A 282 17.27 12.99 5.71
CA ILE A 282 18.02 13.82 4.74
C ILE A 282 18.39 15.17 5.35
N ASP A 283 17.53 15.72 6.23
CA ASP A 283 17.81 16.96 6.94
C ASP A 283 19.03 16.87 7.86
N ASP A 284 19.36 15.69 8.38
CA ASP A 284 20.57 15.48 9.19
C ASP A 284 21.83 15.75 8.35
N PHE A 285 21.84 15.33 7.07
CA PHE A 285 22.91 15.67 6.13
C PHE A 285 22.97 17.17 5.87
N ARG A 286 21.82 17.79 5.56
CA ARG A 286 21.72 19.23 5.29
C ARG A 286 22.24 20.05 6.49
N GLN A 287 21.89 19.64 7.70
CA GLN A 287 22.33 20.27 8.93
C GLN A 287 23.85 20.08 9.14
N LYS A 288 24.36 18.86 8.92
CA LYS A 288 25.79 18.59 9.07
C LYS A 288 26.65 19.40 8.10
N ILE A 289 26.21 19.54 6.85
CA ILE A 289 26.88 20.37 5.84
C ILE A 289 26.93 21.84 6.29
N LYS A 290 25.83 22.38 6.83
CA LYS A 290 25.79 23.75 7.37
C LYS A 290 26.74 23.94 8.56
N GLU A 291 26.88 22.94 9.44
CA GLU A 291 27.84 23.00 10.55
C GLU A 291 29.29 23.07 10.05
N LEU A 292 29.62 22.34 8.99
CA LEU A 292 30.96 22.35 8.39
C LEU A 292 31.30 23.68 7.69
N ASP A 293 30.29 24.48 7.31
CA ASP A 293 30.48 25.84 6.76
C ASP A 293 30.93 26.87 7.82
N THR A 294 30.86 26.54 9.11
CA THR A 294 31.33 27.45 10.17
C THR A 294 32.86 27.38 10.32
N PRO A 295 33.57 28.54 10.30
CA PRO A 295 35.03 28.60 10.13
C PRO A 295 35.81 28.29 11.42
N SER A 296 35.74 27.05 11.93
CA SER A 296 36.39 26.70 13.20
C SER A 296 37.17 25.38 13.24
N PHE A 297 37.39 24.67 12.11
CA PHE A 297 38.06 23.37 12.16
C PHE A 297 39.43 23.36 11.46
N PRO A 298 40.48 22.78 12.08
CA PRO A 298 41.85 22.83 11.58
C PRO A 298 42.09 21.82 10.44
N TYR A 299 43.04 22.17 9.57
CA TYR A 299 43.59 21.29 8.54
C TYR A 299 44.45 20.19 9.16
N VAL A 300 44.36 18.96 8.62
CA VAL A 300 45.23 17.84 8.98
C VAL A 300 46.06 17.44 7.76
N ALA A 301 47.39 17.51 7.87
CA ALA A 301 48.31 17.03 6.85
C ALA A 301 48.89 15.67 7.26
N ILE A 302 48.85 14.68 6.36
CA ILE A 302 49.42 13.35 6.58
C ILE A 302 50.86 13.33 6.03
N PRO A 303 51.89 12.89 6.80
CA PRO A 303 53.23 12.71 6.27
C PRO A 303 53.30 11.49 5.33
N GLY A 304 53.69 11.69 4.08
CA GLY A 304 53.99 10.61 3.11
C GLY A 304 52.88 10.24 2.12
N GLU A 305 51.64 10.68 2.35
CA GLU A 305 50.55 10.64 1.37
C GLU A 305 50.00 12.05 1.18
N CYS A 306 49.88 12.51 -0.07
CA CYS A 306 49.36 13.84 -0.40
C CYS A 306 47.83 13.89 -0.26
N MET A 307 47.28 13.47 0.89
CA MET A 307 45.87 13.60 1.22
C MET A 307 45.72 14.62 2.34
N VAL A 308 45.16 15.78 2.00
CA VAL A 308 44.68 16.78 2.96
C VAL A 308 43.19 16.53 3.14
N ILE A 309 42.81 15.94 4.28
CA ILE A 309 41.39 15.87 4.64
C ILE A 309 41.02 17.22 5.24
N SER A 310 40.36 18.06 4.44
CA SER A 310 39.78 19.33 4.87
C SER A 310 38.30 19.17 5.22
N THR A 311 37.75 20.16 5.93
CA THR A 311 36.30 20.33 6.08
C THR A 311 35.58 20.34 4.73
N ASP A 312 36.21 20.96 3.72
CA ASP A 312 35.67 21.05 2.36
C ASP A 312 35.56 19.67 1.71
N TRP A 313 36.54 18.79 1.91
CA TRP A 313 36.46 17.42 1.39
C TRP A 313 35.31 16.61 2.03
N ILE A 314 35.12 16.71 3.35
CA ILE A 314 34.00 16.05 4.04
C ILE A 314 32.68 16.60 3.52
N LYS A 315 32.60 17.93 3.36
CA LYS A 315 31.43 18.61 2.81
C LYS A 315 31.11 18.14 1.40
N ASP A 316 32.09 18.10 0.50
CA ASP A 316 31.93 17.67 -0.88
C ASP A 316 31.45 16.21 -0.96
N MET A 317 31.94 15.34 -0.07
CA MET A 317 31.43 13.97 0.03
C MET A 317 29.98 13.92 0.48
N LEU A 318 29.60 14.65 1.53
CA LEU A 318 28.21 14.69 2.02
C LEU A 318 27.27 15.32 0.99
N GLN A 319 27.71 16.36 0.29
CA GLN A 319 26.96 17.01 -0.78
C GLN A 319 26.79 16.08 -1.98
N GLY A 320 27.84 15.35 -2.37
CA GLY A 320 27.74 14.36 -3.44
C GLY A 320 26.78 13.21 -3.12
N ILE A 321 26.68 12.81 -1.84
CA ILE A 321 25.65 11.87 -1.39
C ILE A 321 24.25 12.48 -1.56
N LEU A 322 24.03 13.71 -1.09
CA LEU A 322 22.75 14.41 -1.22
C LEU A 322 22.30 14.61 -2.67
N ASP A 323 23.22 15.06 -3.53
CA ASP A 323 22.92 15.36 -4.94
C ASP A 323 22.55 14.12 -5.76
N GLY A 324 22.95 12.95 -5.26
CA GLY A 324 22.67 11.65 -5.85
C GLY A 324 21.36 11.02 -5.37
N ILE A 325 20.67 11.60 -4.39
CA ILE A 325 19.42 11.03 -3.88
C ILE A 325 18.31 11.13 -4.92
N GLU A 326 17.63 10.01 -5.11
CA GLU A 326 16.44 9.90 -5.94
C GLU A 326 15.27 9.32 -5.16
N TYR A 327 14.06 9.72 -5.56
CA TYR A 327 12.80 9.36 -4.93
C TYR A 327 11.93 8.52 -5.87
N GLU A 328 11.07 7.71 -5.27
CA GLU A 328 10.06 6.91 -5.94
C GLU A 328 8.75 6.91 -5.14
N VAL A 329 7.64 6.67 -5.82
CA VAL A 329 6.35 6.37 -5.22
C VAL A 329 6.10 4.87 -5.29
N VAL A 330 5.85 4.25 -4.13
CA VAL A 330 5.63 2.80 -4.01
C VAL A 330 4.36 2.47 -3.23
N THR A 331 3.73 1.34 -3.55
CA THR A 331 2.55 0.86 -2.85
C THR A 331 2.85 0.64 -1.36
N ASN A 332 1.96 1.09 -0.48
CA ASN A 332 2.06 0.87 0.96
C ASN A 332 1.62 -0.55 1.34
N LYS A 333 2.59 -1.46 1.42
CA LYS A 333 2.38 -2.85 1.82
C LYS A 333 2.69 -3.13 3.30
N GLY A 334 2.70 -2.09 4.16
CA GLY A 334 3.07 -2.25 5.58
C GLY A 334 4.58 -2.51 5.79
N GLN A 335 5.41 -1.99 4.87
CA GLN A 335 6.86 -2.24 4.85
C GLN A 335 7.66 -1.45 5.90
N TYR A 336 7.03 -0.51 6.60
CA TYR A 336 7.65 0.30 7.65
C TYR A 336 7.06 -0.02 9.00
N LYS A 337 7.89 0.05 10.05
CA LYS A 337 7.48 -0.26 11.40
C LYS A 337 6.91 0.98 12.08
N LYS A 338 5.81 0.77 12.77
CA LYS A 338 5.23 1.73 13.70
C LYS A 338 6.04 1.74 14.99
N HIS A 339 6.55 2.90 15.38
CA HIS A 339 7.22 3.08 16.65
C HIS A 339 6.19 3.45 17.72
N PRO A 340 6.19 2.78 18.88
CA PRO A 340 5.40 3.23 20.02
C PRO A 340 5.90 4.61 20.45
N MET A 341 4.97 5.50 20.80
CA MET A 341 5.28 6.82 21.35
C MET A 341 6.00 6.74 22.69
#